data_AF-A0A947KTD2-F1
#
_entry.id   AF-A0A947KTD2-F1
#
_cell.length_a   1.000
_cell.length_b   1.000
_cell.length_c   1.000
_cell.angle_alpha   90.00
_cell.angle_beta   90.00
_cell.angle_gamma   90.00
#
_symmetry.space_group_name_H-M   'P 1'
#
loop_
_entity.id
_entity.type
_entity.pdbx_description
1 polymer ?
#
loop_
_entity_poly.entity_id
_entity_poly.type
_entity_poly.pdbx_seq_one_letter_code
_entity_poly.pdbx_strand_id
1 'polypeptide(L)'
;MFSNILGKKKDASSDKNLIEKVSKMNLTDMRLFVNNKNEITEEGLIEVLNRLIDKNEKTSKRYIEADDMDSKIKKSFDLLINIASNKKITVVAVEKIQEFIEVYSEIIRGFDEKNKQIYGSKLKEALEKAIGNIEGISEFKRKMNLLGE
;
A
#
# COMPACT_ATOMS: atom_id res chain seq x y z
N MET A 1 -38.83 14.86 -5.77
CA MET A 1 -37.64 15.72 -5.61
C MET A 1 -36.41 14.85 -5.35
N PHE A 2 -36.05 14.00 -6.31
CA PHE A 2 -34.88 13.12 -6.25
C PHE A 2 -34.04 13.37 -7.50
N SER A 3 -33.14 14.34 -7.41
CA SER A 3 -32.11 14.59 -8.42
C SER A 3 -30.98 15.30 -7.71
N ASN A 4 -30.08 14.53 -7.11
CA ASN A 4 -28.70 14.94 -6.74
C ASN A 4 -27.85 13.74 -6.28
N ILE A 5 -28.11 12.54 -6.82
CA ILE A 5 -27.25 11.36 -6.63
C ILE A 5 -26.71 10.98 -8.00
N LEU A 6 -25.78 11.78 -8.54
CA LEU A 6 -24.93 11.31 -9.64
C LEU A 6 -23.64 12.14 -9.67
N GLY A 7 -22.56 11.53 -9.20
CA GLY A 7 -21.20 11.75 -9.68
C GLY A 7 -20.65 13.17 -9.62
N LYS A 8 -20.18 13.60 -8.45
CA LYS A 8 -19.00 14.48 -8.42
C LYS A 8 -17.84 13.66 -9.00
N LYS A 9 -17.46 13.94 -10.25
CA LYS A 9 -16.16 13.56 -10.80
C LYS A 9 -15.11 13.99 -9.75
N LYS A 10 -14.34 13.04 -9.22
CA LYS A 10 -13.09 13.37 -8.51
C LYS A 10 -12.24 14.14 -9.51
N ASP A 11 -11.90 15.38 -9.18
CA ASP A 11 -11.15 16.28 -10.04
C ASP A 11 -9.77 15.67 -10.34
N ALA A 12 -9.43 15.47 -11.61
CA ALA A 12 -8.11 15.00 -12.04
C ALA A 12 -6.93 15.89 -11.54
N SER A 13 -7.22 17.06 -10.95
CA SER A 13 -6.22 17.91 -10.28
C SER A 13 -5.81 17.40 -8.89
N SER A 14 -6.68 16.70 -8.17
CA SER A 14 -6.33 16.14 -6.84
C SER A 14 -5.31 15.01 -6.97
N ASP A 15 -5.46 14.19 -8.01
CA ASP A 15 -4.63 13.00 -8.22
C ASP A 15 -3.22 13.40 -8.66
N LYS A 16 -3.08 14.39 -9.54
CA LYS A 16 -1.76 14.94 -9.92
C LYS A 16 -1.00 15.53 -8.73
N ASN A 17 -1.69 16.28 -7.87
CA ASN A 17 -1.08 16.84 -6.67
C ASN A 17 -0.62 15.75 -5.69
N LEU A 18 -1.39 14.67 -5.57
CA LEU A 18 -1.05 13.53 -4.74
C LEU A 18 0.18 12.77 -5.27
N ILE A 19 0.20 12.45 -6.56
CA ILE A 19 1.34 11.81 -7.25
C ILE A 19 2.61 12.66 -7.06
N GLU A 20 2.52 13.97 -7.33
CA GLU A 20 3.67 14.85 -7.19
C GLU A 20 4.16 14.92 -5.72
N LYS A 21 3.24 15.04 -4.77
CA LYS A 21 3.57 15.06 -3.33
C LYS A 21 4.24 13.75 -2.91
N VAL A 22 3.65 12.62 -3.25
CA VAL A 22 4.17 11.30 -2.88
C VAL A 22 5.49 11.05 -3.59
N SER A 23 5.73 11.51 -4.82
CA SER A 23 7.01 11.34 -5.54
C SER A 23 8.22 12.02 -4.89
N LYS A 24 7.99 13.04 -4.05
CA LYS A 24 9.03 13.84 -3.38
C LYS A 24 9.36 13.35 -1.95
N MET A 25 8.51 12.52 -1.36
CA MET A 25 8.67 12.01 0.02
C MET A 25 9.92 11.12 0.22
N ASN A 26 10.47 11.05 1.42
CA ASN A 26 11.37 9.95 1.79
C ASN A 26 10.58 8.85 2.54
N LEU A 27 11.22 7.73 2.93
CA LEU A 27 10.56 6.66 3.68
C LEU A 27 9.92 7.12 5.00
N THR A 28 10.54 8.07 5.69
CA THR A 28 10.00 8.63 6.94
C THR A 28 8.73 9.43 6.66
N ASP A 29 8.76 10.27 5.63
CA ASP A 29 7.60 11.07 5.22
C ASP A 29 6.46 10.17 4.74
N MET A 30 6.76 9.13 3.94
CA MET A 30 5.75 8.15 3.50
C MET A 30 5.14 7.41 4.69
N ARG A 31 5.96 7.03 5.69
CA ARG A 31 5.46 6.39 6.90
C ARG A 31 4.54 7.31 7.71
N LEU A 32 4.92 8.59 7.87
CA LEU A 32 4.10 9.59 8.54
C LEU A 32 2.79 9.82 7.79
N PHE A 33 2.86 9.90 6.46
CA PHE A 33 1.71 10.03 5.57
C PHE A 33 0.75 8.84 5.73
N VAL A 34 1.27 7.60 5.74
CA VAL A 34 0.46 6.38 5.96
C VAL A 34 -0.15 6.31 7.34
N ASN A 35 0.57 6.80 8.36
CA ASN A 35 0.08 6.84 9.74
C ASN A 35 -0.95 7.93 10.00
N ASN A 36 -1.03 8.97 9.16
CA ASN A 36 -2.02 10.02 9.32
C ASN A 36 -3.39 9.56 8.83
N LYS A 37 -4.10 8.82 9.70
CA LYS A 37 -5.40 8.19 9.43
C LYS A 37 -6.47 9.16 8.90
N ASN A 38 -6.36 10.45 9.27
CA ASN A 38 -7.33 11.48 8.90
C ASN A 38 -7.12 12.01 7.48
N GLU A 39 -5.88 11.99 6.98
CA GLU A 39 -5.53 12.55 5.67
C GLU A 39 -5.35 11.49 4.58
N ILE A 40 -5.02 10.26 4.95
CA ILE A 40 -4.71 9.25 3.93
C ILE A 40 -5.98 8.74 3.23
N THR A 41 -5.96 8.76 1.89
CA THR A 41 -6.99 8.20 1.03
C THR A 41 -6.55 6.84 0.48
N GLU A 42 -7.50 6.11 -0.13
CA GLU A 42 -7.23 4.85 -0.82
C GLU A 42 -6.20 5.05 -1.95
N GLU A 43 -6.36 6.12 -2.73
CA GLU A 43 -5.42 6.53 -3.78
C GLU A 43 -4.04 6.86 -3.20
N GLY A 44 -3.99 7.46 -2.02
CA GLY A 44 -2.73 7.76 -1.32
C GLY A 44 -1.96 6.51 -0.94
N LEU A 45 -2.65 5.45 -0.52
CA LEU A 45 -2.01 4.16 -0.24
C LEU A 45 -1.46 3.53 -1.53
N ILE A 46 -2.25 3.55 -2.60
CA ILE A 46 -1.86 3.02 -3.91
C ILE A 46 -0.63 3.76 -4.44
N GLU A 47 -0.60 5.08 -4.32
CA GLU A 47 0.53 5.88 -4.82
C GLU A 47 1.83 5.61 -4.05
N VAL A 48 1.74 5.41 -2.73
CA VAL A 48 2.91 4.98 -1.94
C VAL A 48 3.40 3.60 -2.39
N LEU A 49 2.48 2.66 -2.67
CA LEU A 49 2.83 1.33 -3.17
C LEU A 49 3.47 1.38 -4.55
N ASN A 50 2.87 2.11 -5.51
CA ASN A 50 3.43 2.32 -6.84
C ASN A 50 4.84 2.89 -6.74
N ARG A 51 5.05 3.89 -5.90
CA ARG A 51 6.40 4.46 -5.69
C ARG A 51 7.42 3.44 -5.20
N LEU A 52 7.00 2.49 -4.35
CA LEU A 52 7.88 1.44 -3.85
C LEU A 52 8.17 0.37 -4.91
N ILE A 53 7.25 0.11 -5.84
CA ILE A 53 7.32 -1.00 -6.80
C ILE A 53 7.93 -0.55 -8.12
N ASP A 54 7.48 0.59 -8.64
CA ASP A 54 7.75 1.03 -9.99
C ASP A 54 9.23 1.36 -10.20
N LYS A 55 9.70 1.12 -11.43
CA LYS A 55 11.02 1.59 -11.83
C LYS A 55 10.94 3.09 -12.05
N ASN A 56 11.92 3.81 -11.54
CA ASN A 56 12.11 5.20 -11.92
C ASN A 56 12.50 5.25 -13.40
N GLU A 57 11.71 5.95 -14.22
CA GLU A 57 11.93 6.03 -15.67
C GLU A 57 13.31 6.60 -16.05
N LYS A 58 13.87 7.50 -15.23
CA LYS A 58 15.15 8.16 -15.51
C LYS A 58 16.34 7.31 -15.13
N THR A 59 16.26 6.59 -14.01
CA THR A 59 17.40 5.83 -13.48
C THR A 59 17.30 4.32 -13.76
N SER A 60 16.13 3.85 -14.21
CA SER A 60 15.77 2.43 -14.33
C SER A 60 15.92 1.61 -13.03
N LYS A 61 16.11 2.30 -11.89
CA LYS A 61 16.23 1.71 -10.56
C LYS A 61 14.88 1.68 -9.88
N ARG A 62 14.68 0.68 -9.02
CA ARG A 62 13.54 0.66 -8.11
C ARG A 62 13.84 1.46 -6.85
N TYR A 63 12.85 1.60 -5.98
CA TYR A 63 13.04 2.30 -4.72
C TYR A 63 14.05 1.57 -3.81
N ILE A 64 14.02 0.24 -3.83
CA ILE A 64 14.92 -0.63 -3.05
C ILE A 64 15.76 -1.46 -4.02
N GLU A 65 17.06 -1.53 -3.76
CA GLU A 65 18.02 -2.36 -4.47
C GLU A 65 18.72 -3.32 -3.48
N ALA A 66 19.31 -4.41 -3.98
CA ALA A 66 19.89 -5.45 -3.13
C ALA A 66 21.14 -5.01 -2.33
N ASP A 67 21.79 -3.94 -2.78
CA ASP A 67 22.97 -3.30 -2.17
C ASP A 67 22.61 -2.13 -1.24
N ASP A 68 21.33 -1.79 -1.12
CA ASP A 68 20.88 -0.76 -0.19
C ASP A 68 21.19 -1.15 1.27
N MET A 69 21.35 -0.12 2.11
CA MET A 69 21.52 -0.32 3.55
C MET A 69 20.36 -1.12 4.15
N ASP A 70 20.66 -2.06 5.04
CA ASP A 70 19.66 -2.89 5.74
C ASP A 70 18.55 -2.05 6.38
N SER A 71 18.89 -0.86 6.90
CA SER A 71 17.91 0.05 7.50
C SER A 71 16.88 0.59 6.50
N LYS A 72 17.24 0.79 5.24
CA LYS A 72 16.33 1.23 4.17
C LYS A 72 15.41 0.08 3.74
N ILE A 73 15.96 -1.11 3.55
CA ILE A 73 15.20 -2.33 3.24
C ILE A 73 14.17 -2.59 4.34
N LYS A 74 14.63 -2.65 5.59
CA LYS A 74 13.78 -2.84 6.77
C LYS A 74 12.64 -1.84 6.86
N LYS A 75 12.95 -0.54 6.74
CA LYS A 75 11.93 0.53 6.81
C LYS A 75 10.87 0.40 5.71
N SER A 76 11.27 -0.08 4.54
CA SER A 76 10.34 -0.28 3.42
C SER A 76 9.41 -1.47 3.67
N PHE A 77 9.93 -2.56 4.22
CA PHE A 77 9.10 -3.71 4.63
C PHE A 77 8.14 -3.33 5.77
N ASP A 78 8.62 -2.59 6.78
CA ASP A 78 7.78 -2.08 7.87
C ASP A 78 6.68 -1.14 7.33
N LEU A 79 6.98 -0.34 6.31
CA LEU A 79 6.00 0.52 5.64
C LEU A 79 4.92 -0.31 4.93
N LEU A 80 5.30 -1.38 4.22
CA LEU A 80 4.35 -2.27 3.56
C LEU A 80 3.39 -2.93 4.56
N ILE A 81 3.92 -3.44 5.68
CA ILE A 81 3.11 -4.05 6.75
C ILE A 81 2.11 -3.04 7.33
N ASN A 82 2.54 -1.78 7.46
CA ASN A 82 1.68 -0.70 7.94
C ASN A 82 0.55 -0.37 6.94
N ILE A 83 0.86 -0.33 5.64
CA ILE A 83 -0.14 -0.16 4.58
C ILE A 83 -1.14 -1.32 4.59
N ALA A 84 -0.67 -2.56 4.69
CA ALA A 84 -1.50 -3.76 4.77
C ALA A 84 -2.47 -3.75 5.98
N SER A 85 -2.06 -3.11 7.07
CA SER A 85 -2.87 -2.98 8.29
C SER A 85 -3.82 -1.77 8.28
N ASN A 86 -3.85 -0.99 7.20
CA ASN A 86 -4.65 0.22 7.13
C ASN A 86 -6.15 -0.10 6.91
N LYS A 87 -7.03 0.58 7.64
CA LYS A 87 -8.49 0.39 7.53
C LYS A 87 -9.08 0.81 6.17
N LYS A 88 -8.37 1.65 5.43
CA LYS A 88 -8.75 2.13 4.08
C LYS A 88 -8.12 1.29 2.98
N ILE A 89 -7.65 0.08 3.30
CA ILE A 89 -7.08 -0.81 2.29
C ILE A 89 -8.16 -1.28 1.30
N THR A 90 -7.79 -1.35 0.03
CA THR A 90 -8.66 -1.77 -1.07
C THR A 90 -8.08 -3.00 -1.76
N VAL A 91 -8.88 -3.64 -2.62
CA VAL A 91 -8.43 -4.79 -3.43
C VAL A 91 -7.20 -4.42 -4.27
N VAL A 92 -7.22 -3.23 -4.89
CA VAL A 92 -6.09 -2.74 -5.68
C VAL A 92 -4.82 -2.58 -4.84
N ALA A 93 -4.95 -2.09 -3.61
CA ALA A 93 -3.80 -1.97 -2.72
C ALA A 93 -3.27 -3.36 -2.29
N VAL A 94 -4.13 -4.35 -2.12
CA VAL A 94 -3.74 -5.75 -1.85
C VAL A 94 -3.00 -6.36 -3.04
N GLU A 95 -3.50 -6.18 -4.26
CA GLU A 95 -2.81 -6.61 -5.49
C GLU A 95 -1.40 -6.00 -5.58
N LYS A 96 -1.27 -4.71 -5.25
CA LYS A 96 0.02 -4.02 -5.21
C LYS A 96 0.95 -4.53 -4.10
N ILE A 97 0.43 -4.90 -2.93
CA ILE A 97 1.23 -5.55 -1.88
C ILE A 97 1.76 -6.90 -2.36
N GLN A 98 0.92 -7.69 -3.03
CA GLN A 98 1.35 -8.96 -3.63
C GLN A 98 2.46 -8.73 -4.67
N GLU A 99 2.26 -7.77 -5.58
CA GLU A 99 3.27 -7.39 -6.58
C GLU A 99 4.60 -6.99 -5.92
N PHE A 100 4.56 -6.20 -4.84
CA PHE A 100 5.77 -5.84 -4.08
C PHE A 100 6.51 -7.09 -3.57
N ILE A 101 5.79 -8.06 -2.98
CA ILE A 101 6.39 -9.28 -2.43
C ILE A 101 7.04 -10.11 -3.54
N GLU A 102 6.42 -10.19 -4.71
CA GLU A 102 6.94 -10.91 -5.88
C GLU A 102 8.20 -10.22 -6.45
N VAL A 103 8.11 -8.91 -6.70
CA VAL A 103 9.21 -8.09 -7.25
C VAL A 103 10.44 -8.12 -6.35
N TYR A 104 10.25 -8.10 -5.03
CA TYR A 104 11.34 -8.05 -4.06
C TYR A 104 11.64 -9.39 -3.39
N SER A 105 11.13 -10.49 -3.93
CA SER A 105 11.29 -11.84 -3.33
C SER A 105 12.74 -12.22 -3.03
N GLU A 106 13.67 -11.89 -3.94
CA GLU A 106 15.10 -12.14 -3.73
C GLU A 106 15.71 -11.26 -2.63
N ILE A 107 15.34 -9.97 -2.58
CA ILE A 107 15.80 -9.04 -1.53
C ILE A 107 15.26 -9.48 -0.18
N ILE A 108 13.97 -9.85 -0.10
CA ILE A 108 13.33 -10.33 1.12
C ILE A 108 14.05 -11.59 1.63
N ARG A 109 14.27 -12.58 0.76
CA ARG A 109 15.00 -13.81 1.12
C ARG A 109 16.41 -13.51 1.60
N GLY A 110 17.16 -12.70 0.84
CA GLY A 110 18.52 -12.33 1.19
C GLY A 110 18.60 -11.55 2.51
N PHE A 111 17.62 -10.69 2.78
CA PHE A 111 17.54 -9.94 4.03
C PHE A 111 17.25 -10.86 5.23
N ASP A 112 16.31 -11.79 5.09
CA ASP A 112 15.96 -12.75 6.14
C ASP A 112 17.13 -13.68 6.48
N GLU A 113 17.83 -14.21 5.47
CA GLU A 113 19.00 -15.07 5.65
C GLU A 113 20.16 -14.34 6.33
N LYS A 114 20.51 -13.13 5.84
CA LYS A 114 21.64 -12.36 6.37
C LYS A 114 21.39 -11.81 7.77
N ASN A 115 20.19 -11.30 8.02
CA ASN A 115 19.85 -10.60 9.27
C ASN A 115 19.13 -11.48 10.30
N LYS A 116 18.92 -12.77 10.00
CA LYS A 116 18.14 -13.71 10.83
C LYS A 116 16.77 -13.14 11.19
N GLN A 117 16.12 -12.51 10.21
CA GLN A 117 14.78 -11.94 10.33
C GLN A 117 13.75 -12.86 9.65
N ILE A 118 12.47 -12.51 9.78
CA ILE A 118 11.34 -13.27 9.23
C ILE A 118 10.38 -12.36 8.46
N TYR A 119 10.90 -11.40 7.70
CA TYR A 119 10.10 -10.46 6.94
C TYR A 119 9.29 -11.16 5.84
N GLY A 120 9.81 -12.20 5.20
CA GLY A 120 9.05 -12.98 4.22
C GLY A 120 7.75 -13.54 4.80
N SER A 121 7.81 -14.12 6.00
CA SER A 121 6.62 -14.62 6.70
C SER A 121 5.71 -13.47 7.17
N LYS A 122 6.28 -12.40 7.75
CA LYS A 122 5.50 -11.24 8.22
C LYS A 122 4.75 -10.53 7.11
N LEU A 123 5.35 -10.40 5.93
CA LEU A 123 4.75 -9.75 4.76
C LEU A 123 3.60 -10.61 4.21
N LYS A 124 3.77 -11.94 4.15
CA LYS A 124 2.69 -12.87 3.79
C LYS A 124 1.53 -12.82 4.77
N GLU A 125 1.81 -12.86 6.08
CA GLU A 125 0.79 -12.75 7.11
C GLU A 125 0.05 -11.40 7.03
N ALA A 126 0.77 -10.31 6.76
CA ALA A 126 0.17 -9.00 6.56
C ALA A 126 -0.75 -8.95 5.33
N LEU A 127 -0.35 -9.57 4.22
CA LEU A 127 -1.16 -9.71 3.01
C LEU A 127 -2.44 -10.54 3.28
N GLU A 128 -2.32 -11.68 3.94
CA GLU A 128 -3.45 -12.54 4.30
C GLU A 128 -4.45 -11.80 5.20
N LYS A 129 -3.96 -11.05 6.20
CA LYS A 129 -4.81 -10.20 7.05
C LYS A 129 -5.50 -9.10 6.25
N ALA A 130 -4.81 -8.48 5.30
CA ALA A 130 -5.40 -7.46 4.44
C ALA A 130 -6.54 -8.04 3.58
N ILE A 131 -6.34 -9.22 2.99
CA ILE A 131 -7.36 -9.95 2.23
C ILE A 131 -8.57 -10.25 3.13
N GLY A 132 -8.34 -10.86 4.29
CA GLY A 132 -9.42 -11.20 5.23
C GLY A 132 -10.21 -9.98 5.72
N ASN A 133 -9.56 -8.84 5.91
CA ASN A 133 -10.24 -7.58 6.26
C ASN A 133 -11.19 -7.11 5.14
N ILE A 134 -10.78 -7.22 3.87
CA ILE A 134 -11.61 -6.84 2.73
C ILE A 134 -12.81 -7.79 2.59
N GLU A 135 -12.58 -9.10 2.74
CA GLU A 135 -13.64 -10.11 2.71
C GLU A 135 -14.67 -9.86 3.81
N GLY A 136 -14.22 -9.60 5.04
CA GLY A 136 -15.11 -9.26 6.16
C GLY A 136 -15.96 -8.01 5.91
N ILE A 137 -15.38 -6.96 5.29
CA ILE A 137 -16.14 -5.76 4.89
C ILE A 137 -17.18 -6.10 3.80
N SER A 138 -16.82 -6.95 2.84
CA SER A 138 -17.71 -7.38 1.76
C SER A 138 -18.90 -8.18 2.30
N GLU A 139 -18.66 -9.14 3.19
CA GLU A 139 -19.70 -9.92 3.86
C GLU A 139 -20.63 -9.05 4.70
N PHE A 140 -20.08 -8.09 5.45
CA PHE A 140 -20.88 -7.16 6.25
C PHE A 140 -21.83 -6.33 5.37
N LYS A 141 -21.33 -5.79 4.25
CA LYS A 141 -22.16 -5.07 3.26
C LYS A 141 -23.28 -5.95 2.69
N ARG A 142 -22.99 -7.22 2.38
CA ARG A 142 -24.02 -8.16 1.91
C ARG A 142 -25.12 -8.37 2.96
N LYS A 143 -24.74 -8.59 4.23
CA LYS A 143 -25.71 -8.75 5.33
C LYS A 143 -26.58 -7.51 5.54
N MET A 144 -26.00 -6.31 5.44
CA MET A 144 -26.77 -5.07 5.53
C MET A 144 -27.79 -4.91 4.41
N ASN A 145 -27.42 -5.26 3.18
CA ASN A 145 -28.34 -5.18 2.04
C ASN A 145 -29.52 -6.15 2.17
N LEU A 146 -29.31 -7.32 2.78
CA LEU A 146 -30.36 -8.32 3.02
C LEU A 146 -31.30 -7.96 4.18
N LEU A 147 -30.91 -7.06 5.09
CA LEU A 147 -31.71 -6.61 6.23
C LEU A 147 -32.46 -5.30 5.97
N GLY A 148 -32.16 -4.63 4.85
CA GLY A 148 -32.82 -3.40 4.42
C GLY A 148 -34.02 -3.61 3.50
N GLU A 149 -34.35 -4.86 3.18
CA GLU A 149 -35.58 -5.32 2.51
C GLU A 149 -36.54 -5.92 3.54
#